data_AF-A0A529NCX5-F1
#
_entry.id   AF-A0A529NCX5-F1
#
_cell.length_a   1.000
_cell.length_b   1.000
_cell.length_c   1.000
_cell.angle_alpha   90.00
_cell.angle_beta   90.00
_cell.angle_gamma   90.00
#
_symmetry.space_group_name_H-M   'P 1'
#
loop_
_entity.id
_entity.type
_entity.pdbx_description
1 polymer ?
#
loop_
_entity_poly.entity_id
_entity_poly.type
_entity_poly.pdbx_seq_one_letter_code
_entity_poly.pdbx_strand_id
1 'polypeptide(L)'
;MTMKFPFVEDTLGKKLEAGTGMSVDCLTCRRHVVLDVAALVERLGPGQPCLHWDLVKVIFCHECRAAGRDDRNLLTNHAATPDKRKGWAMKRERPGRLAWVGQQTPG
;
A
#
# COMPACT_ATOMS: atom_id res chain seq x y z
N MET A 1 11.42 -20.96 -8.00
CA MET A 1 10.94 -19.72 -8.64
C MET A 1 12.01 -19.26 -9.62
N THR A 2 11.76 -19.36 -10.92
CA THR A 2 12.67 -18.86 -11.96
C THR A 2 12.52 -17.34 -12.03
N MET A 3 13.52 -16.60 -11.53
CA MET A 3 13.53 -15.14 -11.63
C MET A 3 13.77 -14.76 -13.11
N LYS A 4 12.72 -14.28 -13.79
CA LYS A 4 12.84 -13.71 -15.13
C LYS A 4 13.53 -12.34 -15.03
N PHE A 5 14.65 -12.18 -15.73
CA PHE A 5 15.41 -10.94 -15.80
C PHE A 5 15.14 -10.20 -17.13
N PRO A 6 15.02 -8.86 -17.13
CA PRO A 6 15.00 -7.97 -15.97
C PRO A 6 13.68 -8.06 -15.19
N PHE A 7 13.78 -8.12 -13.87
CA PHE A 7 12.64 -8.10 -12.97
C PHE A 7 12.15 -6.66 -12.81
N VAL A 8 11.04 -6.33 -13.49
CA VAL A 8 10.44 -4.99 -13.46
C VAL A 8 9.03 -5.08 -12.90
N GLU A 9 8.82 -4.53 -11.71
CA GLU A 9 7.51 -4.38 -11.05
C GLU A 9 6.95 -2.98 -11.27
N ASP A 10 6.69 -2.63 -12.53
CA ASP A 10 6.13 -1.34 -12.92
C ASP A 10 4.60 -1.28 -12.83
N THR A 11 3.92 -2.43 -12.72
CA THR A 11 2.46 -2.53 -12.58
C THR A 11 2.02 -3.32 -11.34
N LEU A 12 0.80 -3.05 -10.88
CA LEU A 12 0.19 -3.79 -9.77
C LEU A 12 0.08 -5.29 -10.04
N GLY A 13 -0.20 -5.70 -11.29
CA GLY A 13 -0.27 -7.10 -11.68
C GLY A 13 1.07 -7.82 -11.53
N LYS A 14 2.16 -7.24 -12.04
CA LYS A 14 3.51 -7.82 -11.90
C LYS A 14 3.94 -7.89 -10.44
N LYS A 15 3.59 -6.88 -9.64
CA LYS A 15 3.84 -6.85 -8.20
C LYS A 15 3.10 -7.97 -7.44
N LEU A 16 1.84 -8.21 -7.83
CA LEU A 16 1.04 -9.30 -7.27
C LEU A 16 1.61 -10.68 -7.65
N GLU A 17 1.97 -10.88 -8.91
CA GLU A 17 2.61 -12.11 -9.41
C GLU A 17 3.94 -12.39 -8.72
N ALA A 18 4.74 -11.35 -8.47
CA ALA A 18 5.98 -11.43 -7.73
C ALA A 18 5.80 -11.67 -6.22
N GLY A 19 4.59 -11.47 -5.70
CA GLY A 19 4.26 -11.62 -4.29
C GLY A 19 4.91 -10.56 -3.39
N THR A 20 5.31 -9.41 -3.93
CA THR A 20 5.98 -8.34 -3.16
C THR A 20 4.99 -7.36 -2.53
N GLY A 21 5.36 -6.85 -1.35
CA GLY A 21 4.54 -5.91 -0.59
C GLY A 21 4.67 -4.44 -1.02
N MET A 22 3.71 -3.62 -0.60
CA MET A 22 3.77 -2.17 -0.73
C MET A 22 3.29 -1.51 0.56
N SER A 23 3.95 -0.43 0.96
CA SER A 23 3.44 0.45 2.01
C SER A 23 3.47 1.90 1.58
N VAL A 24 2.67 2.72 2.24
CA VAL A 24 2.58 4.15 2.02
C VAL A 24 2.65 4.87 3.35
N ASP A 25 3.48 5.89 3.38
CA ASP A 25 3.61 6.83 4.48
C ASP A 25 2.98 8.15 4.09
N CYS A 26 2.02 8.66 4.85
CA CYS A 26 1.56 10.02 4.68
C CYS A 26 2.55 10.98 5.34
N LEU A 27 3.18 11.85 4.58
CA LEU A 27 4.16 12.80 5.09
C LEU A 27 3.50 13.97 5.84
N THR A 28 2.20 14.20 5.64
CA THR A 28 1.42 15.20 6.39
C THR A 28 1.10 14.74 7.82
N CYS A 29 0.58 13.51 8.00
CA CYS A 29 0.15 13.01 9.31
C CYS A 29 1.04 11.89 9.88
N ARG A 30 2.12 11.53 9.18
CA ARG A 30 3.09 10.47 9.52
C ARG A 30 2.46 9.08 9.72
N ARG A 31 1.33 8.83 9.07
CA ARG A 31 0.66 7.53 9.12
C ARG A 31 1.30 6.57 8.11
N HIS A 32 1.75 5.43 8.59
CA HIS A 32 2.19 4.30 7.77
C HIS A 32 1.02 3.34 7.53
N VAL A 33 0.88 2.86 6.30
CA VAL A 33 -0.12 1.86 5.90
C VAL A 33 0.51 0.84 4.96
N VAL A 34 0.31 -0.43 5.24
CA VAL A 34 0.61 -1.53 4.31
C VAL A 34 -0.59 -1.70 3.38
N LEU A 35 -0.34 -1.69 2.08
CA LEU A 35 -1.37 -1.85 1.07
C LEU A 35 -1.57 -3.31 0.71
N ASP A 36 -2.83 -3.73 0.63
CA ASP A 36 -3.21 -5.00 0.03
C ASP A 36 -3.17 -4.86 -1.50
N VAL A 37 -2.13 -5.44 -2.11
CA VAL A 37 -1.91 -5.36 -3.56
C VAL A 37 -3.02 -6.08 -4.34
N ALA A 38 -3.58 -7.18 -3.82
CA ALA A 38 -4.67 -7.89 -4.49
C ALA A 38 -5.93 -7.02 -4.54
N ALA A 39 -6.30 -6.40 -3.41
CA ALA A 39 -7.43 -5.47 -3.36
C ALA A 39 -7.21 -4.23 -4.25
N LEU A 40 -5.97 -3.77 -4.41
CA LEU A 40 -5.67 -2.68 -5.35
C LEU A 40 -5.81 -3.11 -6.81
N VAL A 41 -5.38 -4.32 -7.17
CA VAL A 41 -5.57 -4.88 -8.51
C VAL A 41 -7.06 -5.00 -8.84
N GLU A 42 -7.89 -5.46 -7.90
CA GLU A 42 -9.34 -5.54 -8.12
C GLU A 42 -9.98 -4.16 -8.36
N ARG A 43 -9.46 -3.10 -7.72
CA ARG A 43 -10.04 -1.75 -7.80
C ARG A 43 -9.52 -0.92 -8.98
N LEU A 44 -8.24 -1.03 -9.32
CA LEU A 44 -7.56 -0.19 -10.33
C LEU A 44 -7.21 -0.96 -11.60
N GLY A 45 -7.28 -2.29 -11.56
CA GLY A 45 -6.88 -3.18 -12.63
C GLY A 45 -5.40 -3.57 -12.56
N PRO A 46 -5.02 -4.72 -13.14
CA PRO A 46 -3.65 -5.25 -13.11
C PRO A 46 -2.66 -4.40 -13.92
N GLY A 47 -3.14 -3.64 -14.91
CA GLY A 47 -2.32 -2.76 -15.75
C GLY A 47 -1.97 -1.41 -15.11
N GLN A 48 -2.51 -1.11 -13.93
CA GLN A 48 -2.23 0.15 -13.23
C GLN A 48 -0.74 0.25 -12.88
N PRO A 49 -0.05 1.34 -13.29
CA PRO A 49 1.32 1.58 -12.89
C PRO A 49 1.44 1.74 -11.37
N CYS A 50 2.44 1.11 -10.77
CA CYS A 50 2.63 1.06 -9.31
C CYS A 50 3.89 1.79 -8.83
N LEU A 51 4.48 2.64 -9.66
CA LEU A 51 5.55 3.54 -9.24
C LEU A 51 4.97 4.73 -8.47
N HIS A 52 5.81 5.32 -7.62
CA HIS A 52 5.44 6.41 -6.73
C HIS A 52 4.57 7.49 -7.40
N TRP A 53 5.08 8.08 -8.49
CA TRP A 53 4.44 9.19 -9.18
C TRP A 53 3.10 8.83 -9.83
N ASP A 54 2.86 7.56 -10.11
CA ASP A 54 1.60 7.10 -10.66
C ASP A 54 0.59 6.76 -9.57
N LEU A 55 1.06 6.25 -8.43
CA LEU A 55 0.23 5.97 -7.29
C LEU A 55 -0.31 7.25 -6.66
N VAL A 56 0.51 8.27 -6.39
CA VAL A 56 0.07 9.53 -5.75
C VAL A 56 -1.05 10.27 -6.52
N LYS A 57 -1.27 9.93 -7.80
CA LYS A 57 -2.39 10.46 -8.61
C LYS A 57 -3.73 9.78 -8.27
N VAL A 58 -3.70 8.52 -7.82
CA VAL A 58 -4.87 7.66 -7.61
C VAL A 58 -5.13 7.32 -6.14
N ILE A 59 -4.12 7.45 -5.26
CA ILE A 59 -4.26 7.26 -3.81
C ILE A 59 -4.16 8.59 -3.05
N PHE A 60 -4.87 8.69 -1.93
CA PHE A 60 -4.86 9.87 -1.04
C PHE A 60 -5.05 9.43 0.41
N CYS A 61 -4.60 10.25 1.36
CA CYS A 61 -4.84 10.04 2.78
C CYS A 61 -6.24 10.50 3.17
N HIS A 62 -7.13 9.56 3.52
CA HIS A 62 -8.50 9.86 3.94
C HIS A 62 -8.56 10.85 5.12
N GLU A 63 -7.72 10.67 6.15
CA GLU A 63 -7.69 11.54 7.33
C GLU A 63 -7.25 12.97 7.01
N CYS A 64 -6.31 13.14 6.08
CA CYS A 64 -5.88 14.47 5.63
C CYS A 64 -6.94 15.13 4.75
N ARG A 65 -7.59 14.35 3.89
CA ARG A 65 -8.68 14.85 3.05
C ARG A 65 -9.88 15.30 3.89
N ALA A 66 -10.28 14.50 4.87
CA ALA A 66 -11.37 14.84 5.79
C ALA A 66 -11.07 16.11 6.60
N ALA A 67 -9.80 16.37 6.91
CA ALA A 67 -9.36 17.55 7.63
C ALA A 67 -9.01 18.75 6.72
N GLY A 68 -9.23 18.68 5.40
CA GLY A 68 -8.92 19.75 4.46
C GLY A 68 -7.42 20.05 4.29
N ARG A 69 -6.54 19.11 4.64
CA ARG A 69 -5.08 19.23 4.43
C ARG A 69 -4.69 18.66 3.06
N ASP A 70 -3.45 18.91 2.64
CA ASP A 70 -2.87 18.20 1.51
C ASP A 70 -2.85 16.68 1.79
N ASP A 71 -3.63 15.96 0.98
CA ASP A 71 -3.92 14.54 1.10
C ASP A 71 -3.07 13.66 0.18
N ARG A 72 -2.26 14.29 -0.69
CA ARG A 72 -1.40 13.59 -1.68
C ARG A 72 0.09 13.64 -1.35
N ASN A 73 0.46 14.26 -0.24
CA ASN A 73 1.81 14.19 0.30
C ASN A 73 2.07 12.80 0.92
N LEU A 74 2.30 11.82 0.05
CA LEU A 74 2.47 10.40 0.37
C LEU A 74 3.84 9.95 -0.13
N LEU A 75 4.53 9.08 0.61
CA LEU A 75 5.74 8.38 0.20
C LEU A 75 5.43 6.89 0.04
N THR A 76 5.72 6.30 -1.12
CA THR A 76 5.48 4.88 -1.39
C THR A 76 6.77 4.09 -1.14
N ASN A 77 6.73 3.14 -0.21
CA ASN A 77 7.84 2.26 0.11
C ASN A 77 7.60 0.87 -0.48
N HIS A 78 8.60 0.36 -1.21
CA HIS A 78 8.60 -0.97 -1.81
C HIS A 78 9.44 -1.89 -0.93
N ALA A 79 8.84 -2.53 0.07
CA ALA A 79 9.55 -3.55 0.84
C ALA A 79 8.58 -4.48 1.57
N ALA A 80 8.44 -5.70 1.06
CA ALA A 80 8.63 -6.90 1.87
C ALA A 80 8.82 -8.08 0.92
N THR A 81 9.95 -8.77 1.04
CA THR A 81 10.13 -10.11 0.48
C THR A 81 9.21 -11.09 1.21
N PRO A 82 8.70 -12.15 0.54
CA PRO A 82 7.69 -13.05 1.11
C PRO A 82 8.05 -13.67 2.47
N ASP A 83 9.34 -13.86 2.75
CA ASP A 83 9.87 -14.40 4.01
C ASP A 83 9.64 -13.48 5.23
N LYS A 84 9.53 -12.16 5.02
CA LYS A 84 9.26 -11.18 6.09
C LYS A 84 7.76 -11.03 6.43
N ARG A 85 6.87 -11.79 5.77
CA ARG A 85 5.42 -11.80 6.04
C ARG A 85 5.06 -12.68 7.26
N LYS A 86 5.95 -13.54 7.76
CA LYS A 86 5.69 -14.37 8.96
C LYS A 86 5.52 -13.49 10.21
N GLY A 87 4.26 -13.18 10.55
CA GLY A 87 3.90 -12.39 11.74
C GLY A 87 2.92 -11.25 11.48
N TRP A 88 2.64 -10.90 10.22
CA TRP A 88 1.62 -9.91 9.88
C TRP A 88 0.25 -10.58 9.88
N ALA A 89 -0.28 -10.81 11.09
CA ALA A 89 -1.68 -11.18 11.26
C ALA A 89 -2.54 -10.01 10.80
N MET A 90 -3.19 -10.18 9.65
CA MET A 90 -4.27 -9.29 9.18
C MET A 90 -5.36 -9.28 10.26
N LYS A 91 -5.38 -8.24 11.11
CA LYS A 91 -6.54 -7.97 11.97
C LYS A 91 -7.68 -7.53 11.05
N ARG A 92 -8.48 -8.49 10.59
CA ARG A 92 -9.76 -8.24 9.92
C ARG A 92 -10.76 -7.82 10.99
N GLU A 93 -10.74 -6.55 11.39
CA GLU A 93 -11.70 -6.04 12.36
C GLU A 93 -12.99 -5.60 11.67
N ARG A 94 -13.90 -6.59 11.52
CA ARG A 94 -15.34 -6.52 11.19
C ARG A 94 -15.77 -5.97 9.81
N PRO A 95 -16.82 -6.57 9.20
CA PRO A 95 -17.37 -6.08 7.94
C PRO A 95 -18.21 -4.83 8.18
N GLY A 96 -17.91 -3.73 7.47
CA GLY A 96 -18.85 -2.62 7.28
C GLY A 96 -18.61 -1.30 8.03
N ARG A 97 -17.43 -1.05 8.62
CA ARG A 97 -17.12 0.29 9.18
C ARG A 97 -15.64 0.64 9.04
N LEU A 98 -15.28 1.39 8.00
CA LEU A 98 -13.93 1.94 7.81
C LEU A 98 -13.72 3.14 8.75
N ALA A 99 -13.57 2.87 10.04
CA ALA A 99 -13.09 3.85 11.02
C ALA A 99 -11.68 3.41 11.45
N TRP A 100 -10.64 4.03 10.87
CA TRP A 100 -9.25 3.61 11.03
C TRP A 100 -8.59 4.29 12.24
N VAL A 101 -8.78 3.71 13.42
CA VAL A 101 -8.04 4.08 14.64
C VAL A 101 -6.56 3.80 14.40
N GLY A 102 -5.73 4.84 14.53
CA GLY A 102 -4.28 4.69 14.55
C GLY A 102 -3.86 3.92 15.80
N GLN A 103 -3.07 2.86 15.62
CA GLN A 103 -2.35 2.25 16.73
C GLN A 103 -0.88 2.61 16.58
N GLN A 104 -0.45 3.57 17.41
CA GLN A 104 0.95 3.71 17.80
C GLN A 104 1.34 2.45 18.57
N THR A 105 2.40 1.76 18.16
CA THR A 105 3.09 0.81 19.04
C THR A 105 3.92 1.60 20.05
N PRO A 106 3.83 1.32 21.37
CA PRO A 106 4.63 1.99 22.38
C PRO A 106 6.02 1.37 22.48
N GLY A 107 7.02 2.22 22.78
CA GLY A 107 8.28 1.86 23.45
C GLY A 107 9.34 1.21 22.59
#